data_AF-A0A2U8I8A4-F1
#
_entry.id   AF-A0A2U8I8A4-F1
#
_cell.length_a   1.000
_cell.length_b   1.000
_cell.length_c   1.000
_cell.angle_alpha   90.00
_cell.angle_beta   90.00
_cell.angle_gamma   90.00
#
_symmetry.space_group_name_H-M   'P 1'
#
loop_
_entity.id
_entity.type
_entity.pdbx_description
1 polymer ?
#
loop_
_entity_poly.entity_id
_entity_poly.type
_entity_poly.pdbx_seq_one_letter_code
_entity_poly.pdbx_strand_id
1 'polypeptide(L)' 'MGFLGDLLWLKDYWWVILILLVGVILNAIKALYRLDYKSYLKNKPQLPPHRDNNAEWDDDKD' A
#
# COMPACT_ATOMS: atom_id res chain seq x y z
N MET A 1 -6.59 -10.76 -40.83
CA MET A 1 -7.47 -9.79 -40.14
C MET A 1 -7.26 -9.95 -38.66
N GLY A 2 -6.16 -9.42 -38.12
CA GLY A 2 -5.73 -9.63 -36.74
C GLY A 2 -4.64 -8.62 -36.41
N PHE A 3 -4.60 -8.17 -35.15
CA PHE A 3 -3.73 -7.13 -34.57
C PHE A 3 -4.11 -5.66 -34.78
N LEU A 4 -4.70 -5.24 -35.90
CA LEU A 4 -5.15 -3.84 -36.06
C LEU A 4 -6.48 -3.53 -35.37
N GLY A 5 -7.36 -4.53 -35.21
CA GLY A 5 -8.64 -4.38 -34.52
C GLY A 5 -8.52 -4.35 -32.99
N ASP A 6 -7.56 -5.09 -32.44
CA ASP A 6 -7.41 -5.29 -30.99
C ASP A 6 -6.87 -4.03 -30.29
N LEU A 7 -5.96 -3.29 -30.95
CA LEU A 7 -5.47 -2.01 -30.44
C LEU A 7 -6.54 -0.90 -30.46
N LEU A 8 -7.47 -0.96 -31.42
CA LEU A 8 -8.54 0.03 -31.55
C LEU A 8 -9.46 -0.01 -30.33
N TRP A 9 -9.81 -1.21 -29.87
CA TRP A 9 -10.66 -1.37 -28.71
C TRP A 9 -10.02 -0.81 -27.44
N LEU A 10 -8.73 -1.06 -27.20
CA LEU A 10 -8.05 -0.47 -26.06
C LEU A 10 -8.05 1.07 -26.16
N LYS A 11 -7.82 1.64 -27.34
CA LYS A 11 -7.86 3.09 -27.56
C LYS A 11 -9.24 3.71 -27.31
N ASP A 12 -10.33 2.99 -27.57
CA ASP A 12 -11.69 3.51 -27.37
C ASP A 12 -12.20 3.28 -25.92
N TYR A 13 -11.67 2.28 -25.21
CA TYR A 13 -12.14 1.88 -23.87
C TYR A 13 -11.10 1.96 -22.75
N TRP A 14 -9.92 2.55 -22.98
CA TRP A 14 -8.85 2.66 -21.97
C TRP A 14 -9.30 3.33 -20.66
N TRP A 15 -10.32 4.20 -20.71
CA TRP A 15 -10.90 4.87 -19.54
C TRP A 15 -11.46 3.90 -18.49
N VAL A 16 -11.81 2.67 -18.87
CA VAL A 16 -12.25 1.62 -17.94
C VAL A 16 -11.16 1.33 -16.88
N ILE A 17 -9.88 1.39 -17.27
CA ILE A 17 -8.75 1.22 -16.35
C ILE A 17 -8.74 2.34 -15.31
N LEU A 18 -9.06 3.59 -15.70
CA LEU A 18 -9.14 4.71 -14.76
C LEU A 18 -10.26 4.52 -13.74
N ILE A 19 -11.43 4.03 -14.16
CA ILE A 19 -12.54 3.77 -13.24
C ILE A 19 -12.17 2.67 -12.24
N LEU A 20 -11.53 1.60 -12.71
CA LEU A 20 -11.03 0.55 -11.83
C LEU A 20 -10.04 1.11 -10.80
N LEU A 21 -9.08 1.91 -11.25
CA LEU A 21 -8.07 2.55 -10.39
C LEU A 21 -8.71 3.47 -9.35
N VAL A 22 -9.67 4.31 -9.76
CA VAL A 22 -10.41 5.18 -8.84
C VAL A 22 -11.15 4.33 -7.79
N GLY A 23 -11.80 3.24 -8.20
CA GLY A 23 -12.45 2.31 -7.28
C GLY A 23 -11.49 1.71 -6.25
N VAL A 24 -10.30 1.28 -6.68
CA VAL A 24 -9.26 0.75 -5.79
C VAL A 24 -8.74 1.83 -4.84
N ILE A 25 -8.45 3.04 -5.34
CA ILE A 25 -7.96 4.16 -4.54
C ILE A 25 -8.99 4.56 -3.48
N LEU A 26 -10.26 4.70 -3.84
CA LEU A 26 -11.33 5.04 -2.89
C LEU A 26 -11.49 3.97 -1.80
N ASN A 27 -11.38 2.69 -2.16
CA ASN A 27 -11.40 1.60 -1.18
C ASN A 27 -10.19 1.64 -0.25
N ALA A 28 -8.99 1.89 -0.78
CA ALA A 28 -7.77 2.03 0.03
C ALA A 28 -7.86 3.22 0.99
N ILE A 29 -8.35 4.38 0.52
CA ILE A 29 -8.59 5.56 1.35
C ILE A 29 -9.59 5.24 2.47
N LYS A 30 -10.72 4.58 2.14
CA LYS A 30 -11.71 4.18 3.15
C LYS A 30 -11.14 3.21 4.18
N ALA A 31 -10.28 2.28 3.76
CA ALA A 31 -9.58 1.40 4.69
C ALA A 31 -8.62 2.18 5.61
N LEU A 32 -7.88 3.15 5.06
CA LEU A 32 -6.97 3.99 5.83
C LEU A 32 -7.71 4.85 6.86
N TYR A 33 -8.87 5.43 6.50
CA TYR A 33 -9.70 6.18 7.44
C TYR A 33 -10.27 5.33 8.59
N ARG A 34 -10.36 4.00 8.43
CA ARG A 34 -10.76 3.10 9.51
C ARG A 34 -9.62 2.77 10.49
N LEU A 35 -8.37 3.05 10.10
CA LEU A 35 -7.21 2.83 10.97
C LEU A 35 -7.07 4.01 11.93
N ASP A 36 -7.33 3.78 13.21
CA ASP A 36 -7.09 4.79 14.25
C ASP A 36 -5.61 4.80 14.69
N TYR A 37 -4.80 5.52 13.93
CA TYR A 37 -3.38 5.69 14.24
C TYR A 37 -3.16 6.38 15.60
N LYS A 38 -4.09 7.24 16.04
CA LYS A 38 -3.97 7.95 17.33
C LYS A 38 -4.15 6.97 18.48
N SER A 39 -5.09 6.03 18.37
CA SER A 39 -5.25 4.97 19.38
C SER A 39 -4.02 4.08 19.48
N TYR A 40 -3.43 3.69 18.34
CA TYR A 40 -2.17 2.94 18.33
C TYR A 40 -1.02 3.70 19.01
N LEU A 41 -0.88 5.01 18.74
CA LEU A 41 0.16 5.82 19.38
C LEU A 41 -0.07 6.03 20.88
N LYS A 42 -1.33 6.07 21.34
CA LYS A 42 -1.67 6.18 22.77
C LYS A 42 -1.48 4.87 23.52
N ASN A 43 -1.75 3.74 22.86
CA ASN A 43 -1.68 2.40 23.42
C ASN A 43 -0.63 1.57 22.69
N LYS A 44 0.61 2.10 22.56
CA LYS A 44 1.67 1.33 21.91
C LYS A 44 1.89 0.04 22.71
N PRO A 45 1.66 -1.14 22.12
CA PRO A 45 1.98 -2.39 22.80
C PRO A 45 3.48 -2.40 23.09
N GLN A 46 3.85 -2.92 24.24
CA GLN A 46 5.26 -3.11 24.58
C GLN A 46 5.83 -4.10 23.56
N LEU A 47 6.79 -3.64 22.76
CA LEU A 47 7.42 -4.48 21.75
C LEU A 47 8.16 -5.61 22.45
N PRO A 48 8.16 -6.84 21.91
CA PRO A 48 9.03 -7.87 22.42
C PRO A 48 10.47 -7.35 22.42
N PRO A 49 11.30 -7.75 23.39
CA PRO A 49 12.71 -7.38 23.40
C PRO A 49 13.31 -7.70 22.03
N HIS A 50 14.02 -6.71 21.50
CA HIS A 50 14.61 -6.74 20.18
C HIS A 50 15.38 -8.06 19.99
N ARG A 51 14.92 -8.89 19.05
CA ARG A 51 15.64 -10.06 18.52
C ARG A 51 15.89 -9.83 17.04
N ASP A 52 16.31 -8.63 16.70
CA ASP A 52 16.84 -8.44 15.36
C ASP A 52 18.28 -9.00 15.33
N ASN A 53 18.75 -9.34 14.14
CA ASN A 53 20.09 -9.88 13.95
C ASN A 53 21.16 -8.79 13.95
N ASN A 54 20.84 -7.58 14.42
CA ASN A 54 21.71 -6.41 14.44
C ASN A 54 22.14 -6.02 15.86
N ALA A 55 21.78 -6.82 16.87
CA ALA A 55 22.21 -6.66 18.26
C ALA A 55 23.74 -6.55 18.45
N GLU A 56 24.55 -7.04 17.50
CA GLU A 56 26.02 -6.92 17.51
C GLU A 56 26.55 -5.54 17.06
N TRP A 57 25.73 -4.67 16.46
CA TRP A 57 26.16 -3.35 15.96
C TRP A 57 25.81 -2.20 16.91
N ASP A 58 25.16 -2.50 18.04
CA ASP A 58 24.84 -1.54 19.09
C ASP A 58 25.99 -1.36 20.11
N ASP A 59 27.04 -2.19 20.06
CA ASP A 59 28.22 -2.11 20.94
C ASP A 59 29.22 -0.99 20.52
N ASP A 60 28.99 -0.31 19.40
CA ASP A 60 29.92 0.69 18.82
C ASP A 60 29.45 2.14 18.98
N LYS A 61 28.92 2.54 20.15
CA LYS A 61 28.70 3.96 20.47
C LYS A 61 29.26 4.37 21.83
N ASP A 62 30.53 4.78 21.77
CA ASP A 62 31.19 5.77 22.65
C ASP A 62 30.48 7.14 22.62
#